data_AF-A0A9R0W8V2-F1
#
_entry.id   AF-A0A9R0W8V2-F1
#
_cell.length_a   1.000
_cell.length_b   1.000
_cell.length_c   1.000
_cell.angle_alpha   90.00
_cell.angle_beta   90.00
_cell.angle_gamma   90.00
#
_symmetry.space_group_name_H-M   'P 1'
#
loop_
_entity.id
_entity.type
_entity.pdbx_description
1 polymer ?
#
loop_
_entity_poly.entity_id
_entity_poly.type
_entity_poly.pdbx_seq_one_letter_code
_entity_poly.pdbx_strand_id
1 'polypeptide(L)'
;MGCQTYGNYLSYFWANNNITRKALGIKKGSKDEWVRCHERDLPYSLEIKSTIKYHHNMTLKGYRALVYSGDHDAIIPFLGTQSWVRSLNFPIVDEWRAWHLDGQSAGFTITYTNNLTFATVKNGGHTAPEFEPERCLAMFARWVSHESL
;
A
#
# COMPACT_ATOMS: atom_id res chain seq x y z
N MET A 1 -16.69 -5.21 -18.01
CA MET A 1 -15.96 -5.37 -16.73
C MET A 1 -14.54 -5.82 -17.10
N GLY A 2 -13.50 -5.11 -16.66
CA GLY A 2 -12.11 -5.48 -16.98
C GLY A 2 -11.65 -6.69 -16.18
N CYS A 3 -10.62 -7.40 -16.64
CA CYS A 3 -10.07 -8.59 -15.97
C CYS A 3 -9.73 -8.33 -14.49
N GLN A 4 -9.18 -7.16 -14.17
CA GLN A 4 -8.74 -6.79 -12.82
C GLN A 4 -9.89 -6.50 -11.85
N THR A 5 -11.02 -5.94 -12.32
CA THR A 5 -12.16 -5.63 -11.44
C THR A 5 -13.11 -6.81 -11.25
N TYR A 6 -12.91 -7.90 -11.99
CA TYR A 6 -13.73 -9.10 -11.86
C TYR A 6 -13.55 -9.79 -10.51
N GLY A 7 -12.35 -9.75 -9.93
CA GLY A 7 -12.10 -10.26 -8.58
C GLY A 7 -12.97 -9.56 -7.53
N ASN A 8 -13.20 -8.26 -7.67
CA ASN A 8 -14.08 -7.49 -6.77
C ASN A 8 -15.53 -7.97 -6.86
N TYR A 9 -16.00 -8.28 -8.07
CA TYR A 9 -17.33 -8.83 -8.29
C TYR A 9 -17.47 -10.23 -7.66
N LEU A 10 -16.50 -11.12 -7.88
CA LEU A 10 -16.52 -12.46 -7.29
C LEU A 10 -16.44 -12.44 -5.76
N SER A 11 -15.67 -11.49 -5.20
CA SER A 11 -15.53 -11.31 -3.75
C SER A 11 -16.87 -11.05 -3.07
N TYR A 12 -17.77 -10.31 -3.71
CA TYR A 12 -19.12 -10.08 -3.20
C TYR A 12 -19.91 -11.37 -3.00
N PHE A 13 -19.94 -12.25 -4.01
CA PHE A 13 -20.65 -13.53 -3.90
C PHE A 13 -19.99 -14.46 -2.91
N TRP A 14 -18.66 -14.52 -2.93
CA TRP A 14 -17.90 -15.36 -2.02
C TRP A 14 -18.15 -14.94 -0.56
N ALA A 15 -18.04 -13.64 -0.24
CA ALA A 15 -18.20 -13.12 1.13
C ALA A 15 -19.65 -13.21 1.64
N ASN A 16 -20.65 -13.15 0.74
CA ASN A 16 -22.07 -13.28 1.10
C ASN A 16 -22.58 -14.73 1.09
N ASN A 17 -21.79 -15.70 0.62
CA ASN A 17 -22.17 -17.10 0.67
C ASN A 17 -22.30 -17.60 2.11
N ASN A 18 -23.39 -18.30 2.43
CA ASN A 18 -23.68 -18.77 3.80
C ASN A 18 -22.61 -19.75 4.34
N ILE A 19 -22.02 -20.58 3.47
CA ILE A 19 -20.93 -21.50 3.86
C ILE A 19 -19.69 -20.69 4.22
N THR A 20 -19.30 -19.72 3.38
CA THR A 20 -18.18 -18.82 3.66
C THR A 20 -18.40 -18.06 4.98
N ARG A 21 -19.57 -17.46 5.16
CA ARG A 21 -19.90 -16.70 6.38
C ARG A 21 -19.84 -17.58 7.63
N LYS A 22 -20.35 -18.81 7.55
CA LYS A 22 -20.26 -19.79 8.64
C LYS A 22 -18.80 -20.17 8.92
N ALA A 23 -17.99 -20.40 7.89
CA ALA A 23 -16.58 -20.76 8.02
C ALA A 23 -15.74 -19.63 8.64
N LEU A 24 -16.06 -18.37 8.31
CA LEU A 24 -15.44 -17.18 8.90
C LEU A 24 -15.99 -16.82 10.28
N GLY A 25 -16.93 -17.60 10.83
CA GLY A 25 -17.50 -17.36 12.16
C GLY A 25 -18.46 -16.17 12.25
N ILE A 26 -19.02 -15.71 11.12
CA ILE A 26 -19.99 -14.61 11.11
C ILE A 26 -21.31 -15.09 11.71
N LYS A 27 -21.68 -14.52 12.86
CA LYS A 27 -22.93 -14.86 13.57
C LYS A 27 -24.14 -14.55 12.69
N LYS A 28 -25.06 -15.51 12.56
CA LYS A 28 -26.31 -15.30 11.82
C LYS A 28 -27.09 -14.12 12.43
N GLY A 29 -27.51 -13.17 11.59
CA GLY A 29 -28.24 -11.97 11.99
C GLY A 29 -27.39 -10.83 12.55
N SER A 30 -26.06 -10.96 12.64
CA SER A 30 -25.21 -9.83 13.11
C SER A 30 -24.90 -8.80 12.02
N LYS A 31 -24.98 -9.21 10.75
CA LYS A 31 -24.77 -8.36 9.58
C LYS A 31 -25.58 -8.92 8.43
N ASP A 32 -26.36 -8.09 7.76
CA ASP A 32 -27.24 -8.55 6.68
C ASP A 32 -26.44 -8.87 5.41
N GLU A 33 -25.61 -7.92 4.98
CA GLU A 33 -24.85 -8.01 3.74
C GLU A 33 -23.41 -7.54 3.96
N TRP A 34 -22.47 -8.21 3.31
CA TRP A 34 -21.12 -7.72 3.12
C TRP A 34 -21.05 -6.90 1.82
N VAL A 35 -20.51 -5.69 1.91
CA VAL A 35 -20.17 -4.85 0.75
C VAL A 35 -18.69 -4.50 0.82
N ARG A 36 -18.04 -4.38 -0.33
CA ARG A 36 -16.59 -4.13 -0.41
C ARG A 36 -16.21 -2.73 0.11
N CYS A 37 -16.97 -1.71 -0.31
CA CYS A 37 -16.77 -0.33 0.08
C CYS A 37 -18.12 0.31 0.40
N HIS A 38 -18.18 0.97 1.55
CA HIS A 38 -19.30 1.81 1.98
C HIS A 38 -19.13 3.20 1.36
N GLU A 39 -19.93 3.54 0.35
CA GLU A 39 -19.81 4.79 -0.39
C GLU A 39 -20.66 5.90 0.25
N ARG A 40 -20.05 6.65 1.17
CA ARG A 40 -20.64 7.85 1.82
C ARG A 40 -21.91 7.58 2.64
N ASP A 41 -22.18 6.33 2.98
CA ASP A 41 -23.29 5.90 3.83
C ASP A 41 -22.90 5.79 5.32
N LEU A 42 -21.65 6.10 5.64
CA LEU A 42 -21.13 6.20 7.00
C LEU A 42 -20.82 7.66 7.36
N PRO A 43 -21.06 8.09 8.62
CA PRO A 43 -20.77 9.45 9.06
C PRO A 43 -19.26 9.65 9.20
N TYR A 44 -18.62 10.18 8.15
CA TYR A 44 -17.18 10.44 8.12
C TYR A 44 -16.88 11.90 7.76
N SER A 45 -16.14 12.61 8.63
CA SER A 45 -15.67 13.99 8.42
C SER A 45 -14.18 14.02 8.04
N LEU A 46 -13.83 14.87 7.06
CA LEU A 46 -12.45 15.09 6.64
C LEU A 46 -11.81 16.21 7.45
N GLU A 47 -11.30 15.88 8.63
CA GLU A 47 -10.74 16.88 9.56
C GLU A 47 -9.21 17.06 9.42
N ILE A 48 -8.51 15.98 9.06
CA ILE A 48 -7.05 15.99 8.91
C ILE A 48 -6.70 16.27 7.46
N LYS A 49 -6.17 17.46 7.19
CA LYS A 49 -5.76 17.90 5.83
C LYS A 49 -4.39 17.38 5.40
N SER A 50 -3.51 17.09 6.36
CA SER A 50 -2.15 16.61 6.07
C SER A 50 -1.63 15.72 7.19
N THR A 51 -0.94 14.66 6.79
CA THR A 51 -0.34 13.67 7.70
C THR A 51 1.17 13.84 7.89
N ILE A 52 1.79 14.85 7.24
CA ILE A 52 3.26 15.07 7.25
C ILE A 52 3.79 15.18 8.68
N LYS A 53 3.18 16.06 9.50
CA LYS A 53 3.61 16.28 10.90
C LYS A 53 3.59 14.99 11.73
N TYR A 54 2.58 14.14 11.54
CA TYR A 54 2.44 12.90 12.28
C TYR A 54 3.53 11.88 11.90
N HIS A 55 3.80 11.74 10.60
CA HIS A 55 4.83 10.82 10.11
C HIS A 55 6.23 11.30 10.50
N HIS A 56 6.52 12.60 10.37
CA HIS A 56 7.78 13.19 10.82
C HIS A 56 8.04 12.92 12.31
N ASN A 57 7.03 13.11 13.16
CA ASN A 57 7.15 12.84 14.60
C ASN A 57 7.37 11.35 14.92
N MET A 58 6.80 10.44 14.14
CA MET A 58 6.99 9.01 14.33
C MET A 58 8.37 8.54 13.88
N THR A 59 8.84 8.97 12.71
CA THR A 59 10.19 8.61 12.23
C THR A 59 11.29 9.21 13.10
N LEU A 60 11.09 10.40 13.70
CA LEU A 60 12.00 10.96 14.70
C LEU A 60 12.14 10.10 15.96
N LYS A 61 11.13 9.30 16.31
CA LYS A 61 11.19 8.36 17.45
C LYS A 61 11.93 7.06 17.11
N GLY A 62 12.46 6.92 15.89
CA GLY A 62 13.22 5.76 15.44
C GLY A 62 12.37 4.63 14.85
N TYR A 63 11.05 4.81 14.73
CA TYR A 63 10.19 3.84 14.04
C TYR A 63 10.55 3.78 12.56
N ARG A 64 10.86 2.56 12.10
CA ARG A 64 11.16 2.30 10.69
C ARG A 64 9.90 2.40 9.85
N ALA A 65 10.01 3.08 8.70
CA ALA A 65 8.89 3.30 7.79
C ALA A 65 9.26 2.89 6.36
N LEU A 66 8.35 2.18 5.71
CA LEU A 66 8.34 1.98 4.26
C LEU A 66 7.16 2.74 3.67
N VAL A 67 7.43 3.60 2.71
CA VAL A 67 6.42 4.20 1.85
C VAL A 67 6.61 3.61 0.47
N TYR A 68 5.54 3.12 -0.15
CA TYR A 68 5.64 2.58 -1.50
C TYR A 68 4.47 2.97 -2.39
N SER A 69 4.70 2.99 -3.69
CA SER A 69 3.66 3.32 -4.69
C SER A 69 3.84 2.47 -5.94
N GLY A 70 2.72 2.01 -6.51
CA GLY A 70 2.73 1.52 -7.89
C GLY A 70 2.99 2.69 -8.85
N ASP A 71 3.87 2.52 -9.83
CA ASP A 71 4.24 3.61 -10.75
C ASP A 71 3.21 3.88 -11.85
N HIS A 72 2.21 3.01 -12.00
CA HIS A 72 1.07 3.18 -12.92
C HIS A 72 -0.21 3.66 -12.24
N ASP A 73 -0.18 3.99 -10.95
CA ASP A 73 -1.33 4.61 -10.29
C ASP A 73 -1.53 6.07 -10.76
N ALA A 74 -2.69 6.34 -11.35
CA ALA A 74 -3.09 7.68 -11.77
C ALA A 74 -3.93 8.42 -10.71
N ILE A 75 -4.48 7.72 -9.71
CA ILE A 75 -5.30 8.32 -8.65
C ILE A 75 -4.41 8.99 -7.62
N ILE A 76 -3.39 8.27 -7.13
CA ILE A 76 -2.36 8.79 -6.22
C ILE A 76 -0.97 8.52 -6.83
N PRO A 77 -0.54 9.34 -7.81
CA PRO A 77 0.70 9.09 -8.52
C PRO A 77 1.93 9.09 -7.59
N PHE A 78 2.89 8.20 -7.86
CA PHE A 78 4.09 8.06 -7.05
C PHE A 78 4.89 9.38 -6.92
N LEU A 79 4.80 10.28 -7.90
CA LEU A 79 5.42 11.61 -7.85
C LEU A 79 4.85 12.47 -6.71
N GLY A 80 3.55 12.38 -6.46
CA GLY A 80 2.89 13.06 -5.34
C GLY A 80 3.39 12.50 -4.00
N THR A 81 3.44 11.18 -3.89
CA THR A 81 4.00 10.49 -2.73
C THR A 81 5.47 10.83 -2.51
N GLN A 82 6.28 10.87 -3.57
CA GLN A 82 7.70 11.23 -3.50
C GLN A 82 7.88 12.69 -3.04
N SER A 83 7.05 13.61 -3.52
CA SER A 83 7.02 14.99 -3.04
C SER A 83 6.68 15.06 -1.54
N TRP A 84 5.67 14.29 -1.11
CA TRP A 84 5.31 14.17 0.29
C TRP A 84 6.47 13.63 1.14
N VAL A 85 7.16 12.56 0.70
CA VAL A 85 8.32 11.99 1.41
C VAL A 85 9.44 13.04 1.53
N ARG A 86 9.76 13.75 0.44
CA ARG A 86 10.78 14.81 0.44
C ARG A 86 10.43 15.96 1.40
N SER A 87 9.15 16.25 1.59
CA SER A 87 8.71 17.29 2.53
C SER A 87 9.05 17.00 4.01
N LEU A 88 9.37 15.75 4.35
CA LEU A 88 9.88 15.38 5.67
C LEU A 88 11.31 15.87 5.92
N ASN A 89 12.03 16.28 4.87
CA ASN A 89 13.34 16.95 4.92
C ASN A 89 14.44 16.15 5.65
N PHE A 90 14.42 14.83 5.53
CA PHE A 90 15.48 13.97 6.02
C PHE A 90 16.63 13.88 5.00
N PRO A 91 17.91 13.89 5.45
CA PRO A 91 19.04 13.61 4.56
C PRO A 91 18.94 12.24 3.89
N ILE A 92 19.39 12.15 2.63
CA ILE A 92 19.50 10.91 1.86
C ILE A 92 20.71 10.12 2.34
N VAL A 93 20.57 8.80 2.46
CA VAL A 93 21.67 7.87 2.84
C VAL A 93 21.93 6.80 1.77
N ASP A 94 20.94 6.50 0.93
CA ASP A 94 21.09 5.66 -0.26
C ASP A 94 20.33 6.33 -1.39
N GLU A 95 21.06 6.69 -2.44
CA GLU A 95 20.55 7.50 -3.56
C GLU A 95 19.47 6.77 -4.36
N TRP A 96 18.73 7.55 -5.14
CA TRP A 96 17.69 7.00 -6.02
C TRP A 96 18.28 5.99 -7.02
N ARG A 97 17.91 4.72 -6.88
CA ARG A 97 18.42 3.63 -7.71
C ARG A 97 17.35 2.59 -8.00
N ALA A 98 17.56 1.81 -9.06
CA ALA A 98 16.71 0.66 -9.31
C ALA A 98 16.91 -0.42 -8.23
N TRP A 99 15.82 -1.06 -7.83
CA TRP A 99 15.87 -2.32 -7.09
C TRP A 99 15.44 -3.47 -8.01
N HIS A 100 15.95 -4.66 -7.72
CA HIS A 100 15.86 -5.79 -8.64
C HIS A 100 15.27 -7.03 -7.99
N LEU A 101 14.52 -7.77 -8.80
CA LEU A 101 14.04 -9.11 -8.49
C LEU A 101 14.27 -9.97 -9.73
N ASP A 102 14.93 -11.12 -9.56
CA ASP A 102 15.21 -12.09 -10.62
C ASP A 102 15.88 -11.48 -11.86
N GLY A 103 16.85 -10.57 -11.64
CA GLY A 103 17.60 -9.91 -12.70
C GLY A 103 16.83 -8.83 -13.46
N GLN A 104 15.59 -8.52 -13.08
CA GLN A 104 14.77 -7.47 -13.66
C GLN A 104 14.58 -6.31 -12.68
N SER A 105 14.46 -5.09 -13.21
CA SER A 105 14.07 -3.94 -12.38
C SER A 105 12.64 -4.14 -11.90
N ALA A 106 12.47 -4.17 -10.58
CA ALA A 106 11.18 -4.27 -9.92
C ALA A 106 10.64 -2.89 -9.51
N GLY A 107 11.45 -1.84 -9.66
CA GLY A 107 11.11 -0.44 -9.43
C GLY A 107 12.34 0.36 -9.03
N PHE A 108 12.12 1.48 -8.34
CA PHE A 108 13.17 2.35 -7.80
C PHE A 108 13.03 2.52 -6.30
N THR A 109 14.13 2.77 -5.61
CA THR A 109 14.18 2.96 -4.17
C THR A 109 15.12 4.11 -3.81
N ILE A 110 14.84 4.76 -2.68
CA ILE A 110 15.69 5.77 -2.05
C ILE A 110 15.53 5.63 -0.54
N THR A 111 16.64 5.75 0.18
CA THR A 111 16.64 5.67 1.65
C THR A 111 17.11 6.98 2.24
N TYR A 112 16.41 7.39 3.28
CA TYR A 112 16.73 8.56 4.07
C TYR A 112 17.22 8.15 5.45
N THR A 113 17.83 9.10 6.16
CA THR A 113 17.99 9.00 7.61
C THR A 113 16.63 8.74 8.31
N ASN A 114 16.68 8.44 9.61
CA ASN A 114 15.47 8.12 10.39
C ASN A 114 14.71 6.88 9.92
N ASN A 115 15.42 5.91 9.34
CA ASN A 115 14.89 4.60 8.94
C ASN A 115 13.70 4.70 7.97
N LEU A 116 13.71 5.69 7.08
CA LEU A 116 12.66 5.91 6.08
C LEU A 116 13.13 5.45 4.69
N THR A 117 12.40 4.51 4.11
CA THR A 117 12.60 4.06 2.74
C THR A 117 11.39 4.42 1.89
N PHE A 118 11.62 4.97 0.70
CA PHE A 118 10.60 5.11 -0.33
C PHE A 118 10.92 4.20 -1.52
N ALA A 119 9.92 3.45 -1.99
CA ALA A 119 10.06 2.56 -3.14
C ALA A 119 8.91 2.68 -4.14
N THR A 120 9.19 2.50 -5.42
CA THR A 120 8.17 2.26 -6.43
C THR A 120 8.10 0.78 -6.77
N VAL A 121 6.91 0.32 -7.18
CA VAL A 121 6.71 -0.99 -7.76
C VAL A 121 6.40 -0.79 -9.24
N LYS A 122 7.33 -1.19 -10.11
CA LYS A 122 7.20 -1.06 -11.56
C LYS A 122 6.01 -1.86 -12.05
N ASN A 123 5.18 -1.26 -12.90
CA ASN A 123 3.88 -1.73 -13.38
C ASN A 123 2.78 -1.84 -12.32
N GLY A 124 3.03 -1.42 -11.09
CA GLY A 124 2.04 -1.49 -10.02
C GLY A 124 0.95 -0.41 -10.20
N GLY A 125 -0.31 -0.77 -9.97
CA GLY A 125 -1.41 0.19 -9.85
C GLY A 125 -1.60 0.72 -8.43
N HIS A 126 -2.78 1.28 -8.14
CA HIS A 126 -3.13 1.80 -6.81
C HIS A 126 -3.02 0.72 -5.73
N THR A 127 -3.56 -0.46 -6.01
CA THR A 127 -3.42 -1.68 -5.22
C THR A 127 -2.24 -2.50 -5.74
N ALA A 128 -1.01 -1.96 -5.65
CA ALA A 128 0.18 -2.57 -6.27
C ALA A 128 0.31 -4.11 -6.15
N PRO A 129 0.00 -4.77 -5.00
CA PRO A 129 0.03 -6.23 -4.89
C PRO A 129 -0.97 -6.99 -5.79
N GLU A 130 -2.07 -6.37 -6.23
CA GLU A 130 -3.01 -6.95 -7.18
C GLU A 130 -2.44 -6.99 -8.61
N PHE A 131 -1.48 -6.11 -8.91
CA PHE A 131 -0.85 -5.99 -10.22
C PHE A 131 0.47 -6.75 -10.29
N GLU A 132 1.28 -6.63 -9.23
CA GLU A 132 2.66 -7.12 -9.18
C GLU A 132 2.91 -7.84 -7.83
N PRO A 133 2.25 -8.99 -7.59
CA PRO A 133 2.26 -9.67 -6.29
C PRO A 133 3.66 -10.15 -5.88
N GLU A 134 4.44 -10.71 -6.81
CA GLU A 134 5.79 -11.21 -6.54
C GLU A 134 6.74 -10.10 -6.10
N ARG A 135 6.70 -8.95 -6.80
CA ARG A 135 7.49 -7.77 -6.47
C ARG A 135 7.09 -7.19 -5.12
N CYS A 136 5.79 -7.08 -4.85
CA CYS A 136 5.31 -6.57 -3.57
C CYS A 136 5.68 -7.50 -2.40
N LEU A 137 5.59 -8.82 -2.59
CA LEU A 137 5.99 -9.80 -1.59
C LEU A 137 7.49 -9.73 -1.31
N ALA A 138 8.33 -9.66 -2.35
CA ALA A 138 9.77 -9.53 -2.20
C ALA A 138 10.16 -8.23 -1.47
N MET A 139 9.53 -7.11 -1.83
CA MET A 139 9.72 -5.83 -1.14
C MET A 139 9.33 -5.92 0.34
N PHE A 140 8.17 -6.50 0.65
CA PHE A 140 7.73 -6.70 2.03
C PHE A 140 8.69 -7.60 2.81
N ALA A 141 9.07 -8.75 2.24
CA ALA A 141 9.97 -9.71 2.87
C ALA A 141 11.34 -9.10 3.17
N ARG A 142 11.95 -8.42 2.19
CA ARG A 142 13.21 -7.70 2.40
C ARG A 142 13.07 -6.63 3.47
N TRP A 143 11.97 -5.87 3.43
CA TRP A 143 11.74 -4.84 4.43
C TRP A 143 11.64 -5.44 5.83
N VAL A 144 10.79 -6.43 6.10
CA VAL A 144 10.66 -7.01 7.46
C VAL A 144 11.94 -7.71 7.93
N SER A 145 12.74 -8.25 7.02
CA SER A 145 14.03 -8.89 7.33
C SER A 145 15.20 -7.92 7.45
N HIS A 146 14.96 -6.60 7.35
CA HIS A 146 16.02 -5.57 7.37
C HIS A 146 17.02 -5.66 6.22
N GLU A 147 16.61 -6.26 5.10
CA GLU A 147 17.40 -6.32 3.88
C GLU A 147 17.15 -5.07 3.02
N SER A 148 18.16 -4.69 2.23
CA SER A 148 18.03 -3.62 1.24
C SER A 148 17.12 -4.07 0.11
N LEU A 149 16.31 -3.13 -0.42
CA LEU A 149 15.61 -3.32 -1.68
C LEU A 149 16.60 -3.35 -2.85
#